data_AF-A0A3S4GEV7-F1
#
_entry.id   AF-A0A3S4GEV7-F1
#
_cell.length_a   1.000
_cell.length_b   1.000
_cell.length_c   1.000
_cell.angle_alpha   90.00
_cell.angle_beta   90.00
_cell.angle_gamma   90.00
#
_symmetry.space_group_name_H-M   'P 1'
#
loop_
_entity.id
_entity.type
_entity.pdbx_description
1 polymer ?
#
loop_
_entity_poly.entity_id
_entity_poly.type
_entity_poly.pdbx_seq_one_letter_code
_entity_poly.pdbx_strand_id
1 'polypeptide(L)'
;MKRVSAKTLKRALKDWEKLSNGHSPSADDLSNAPLLTDWEPRWTATGVMFLVGQVRGHPKLADGPCSTSVVLAADVREGWARTISRYYRLGPQRGETLH
;
A
#
# COMPACT_ATOMS: atom_id res chain seq x y z
N MET A 1 -20.24 9.18 -2.63
CA MET A 1 -19.20 8.17 -2.94
C MET A 1 -17.96 8.89 -3.50
N LYS A 2 -16.79 8.82 -2.85
CA LYS A 2 -15.56 9.41 -3.41
C LYS A 2 -15.12 8.57 -4.60
N ARG A 3 -15.04 9.17 -5.79
CA ARG A 3 -14.51 8.52 -6.99
C ARG A 3 -12.99 8.63 -7.02
N VAL A 4 -12.31 7.57 -7.43
CA VAL A 4 -10.88 7.62 -7.72
C VAL A 4 -10.68 8.48 -8.97
N SER A 5 -9.70 9.39 -8.94
CA SER A 5 -9.42 10.24 -10.11
C SER A 5 -8.84 9.42 -11.26
N ALA A 6 -9.11 9.83 -12.50
CA ALA A 6 -8.51 9.19 -13.69
C ALA A 6 -6.98 9.20 -13.63
N LYS A 7 -6.36 10.27 -13.10
CA LYS A 7 -4.91 10.36 -12.88
C LYS A 7 -4.41 9.29 -11.91
N THR A 8 -5.14 9.02 -10.85
CA THR A 8 -4.79 7.96 -9.89
C THR A 8 -4.88 6.59 -10.54
N LEU A 9 -5.94 6.30 -11.30
CA LEU A 9 -6.08 5.02 -12.01
C LEU A 9 -4.99 4.82 -13.06
N LYS A 10 -4.67 5.84 -13.87
CA LYS A 10 -3.58 5.76 -14.86
C LYS A 10 -2.23 5.45 -14.22
N ARG A 11 -1.93 6.04 -13.06
CA ARG A 11 -0.71 5.73 -12.30
C ARG A 11 -0.72 4.31 -11.77
N ALA A 12 -1.83 3.89 -11.16
CA ALA A 12 -1.99 2.54 -10.65
C ALA A 12 -1.81 1.48 -11.75
N LEU A 13 -2.37 1.71 -12.95
CA LEU A 13 -2.21 0.82 -14.09
C LEU A 13 -0.76 0.76 -14.58
N LYS A 14 -0.11 1.93 -14.75
CA LYS A 14 1.31 1.99 -15.14
C LYS A 14 2.21 1.25 -14.14
N ASP A 15 1.95 1.42 -12.85
CA ASP A 15 2.70 0.73 -11.80
C ASP A 15 2.43 -0.77 -11.87
N TRP A 16 1.17 -1.18 -12.05
CA TRP A 16 0.78 -2.58 -12.21
C TRP A 16 1.48 -3.25 -13.40
N GLU A 17 1.53 -2.60 -14.58
CA GLU A 17 2.21 -3.14 -15.77
C GLU A 17 3.70 -3.40 -15.52
N LYS A 18 4.38 -2.53 -14.77
CA LYS A 18 5.78 -2.77 -14.39
C LYS A 18 5.90 -3.99 -13.47
N LEU A 19 5.07 -4.03 -12.42
CA LEU A 19 5.07 -5.10 -11.42
C LEU A 19 4.72 -6.46 -12.04
N SER A 20 3.74 -6.51 -12.95
CA SER A 20 3.36 -7.73 -13.67
C SER A 20 4.45 -8.24 -14.61
N ASN A 21 5.37 -7.36 -15.02
CA ASN A 21 6.55 -7.71 -15.79
C ASN A 21 7.78 -8.02 -14.91
N GLY A 22 7.58 -8.26 -13.61
CA GLY A 22 8.63 -8.69 -12.68
C GLY A 22 9.51 -7.56 -12.12
N HIS A 23 9.16 -6.30 -12.34
CA HIS A 23 9.89 -5.19 -11.75
C HIS A 23 9.43 -4.93 -10.31
N SER A 24 10.34 -4.48 -9.45
CA SER A 24 10.01 -3.94 -8.13
C SER A 24 9.91 -2.41 -8.16
N PRO A 25 9.25 -1.78 -7.17
CA PRO A 25 9.28 -0.33 -7.01
C PRO A 25 10.72 0.16 -6.84
N SER A 26 11.03 1.33 -7.39
CA SER A 26 12.33 1.95 -7.18
C SER A 26 12.45 2.56 -5.77
N ALA A 27 13.67 2.86 -5.34
CA ALA A 27 13.89 3.61 -4.10
C ALA A 27 13.16 4.98 -4.11
N ASP A 28 13.10 5.64 -5.27
CA ASP A 28 12.37 6.90 -5.44
C ASP A 28 10.86 6.72 -5.27
N ASP A 29 10.29 5.62 -5.80
CA ASP A 29 8.86 5.29 -5.61
C ASP A 29 8.51 5.12 -4.13
N LEU A 30 9.44 4.60 -3.32
CA LEU A 30 9.25 4.32 -1.90
C LEU A 30 9.67 5.47 -0.98
N SER A 31 10.56 6.37 -1.42
CA SER A 31 11.12 7.46 -0.61
C SER A 31 10.04 8.36 0.02
N ASN A 32 8.99 8.65 -0.73
CA ASN A 32 7.86 9.48 -0.32
C ASN A 32 6.62 8.66 0.06
N ALA A 33 6.74 7.33 0.09
CA ALA A 33 5.64 6.46 0.46
C ALA A 33 5.41 6.50 1.98
N PRO A 34 4.13 6.59 2.42
CA PRO A 34 3.80 6.49 3.83
C PRO A 34 4.25 5.15 4.40
N LEU A 35 4.68 5.15 5.66
CA LEU A 35 5.02 3.93 6.39
C LEU A 35 3.73 3.37 7.00
N LEU A 36 3.47 2.08 6.81
CA LEU A 36 2.39 1.33 7.45
C LEU A 36 2.98 0.28 8.40
N THR A 37 2.59 0.31 9.67
CA THR A 37 3.07 -0.57 10.74
C THR A 37 1.90 -1.19 11.48
N ASP A 38 2.12 -2.25 12.26
CA ASP A 38 1.05 -2.98 12.97
C ASP A 38 -0.12 -3.29 12.01
N TRP A 39 0.25 -3.74 10.81
CA TRP A 39 -0.72 -3.90 9.73
C TRP A 39 -1.17 -5.34 9.62
N GLU A 40 -2.40 -5.54 9.15
CA GLU A 40 -2.97 -6.84 8.83
C GLU A 40 -3.78 -6.76 7.52
N PRO A 41 -3.80 -7.83 6.71
CA PRO A 41 -4.66 -7.88 5.54
C PRO A 41 -6.13 -8.08 5.95
N ARG A 42 -7.03 -7.42 5.22
CA ARG A 42 -8.49 -7.54 5.33
C ARG A 42 -9.08 -7.68 3.95
N TRP A 43 -10.29 -8.25 3.87
CA TRP A 43 -10.98 -8.50 2.61
C TRP A 43 -12.39 -7.92 2.62
N THR A 44 -12.83 -7.42 1.47
CA THR A 44 -14.24 -7.12 1.25
C THR A 44 -15.05 -8.42 1.14
N ALA A 45 -16.38 -8.31 1.22
CA ALA A 45 -17.27 -9.45 0.97
C ALA A 45 -17.10 -10.07 -0.43
N THR A 46 -16.58 -9.30 -1.39
CA THR A 46 -16.28 -9.75 -2.76
C THR A 46 -14.86 -10.27 -2.94
N GLY A 47 -14.11 -10.46 -1.85
CA GLY A 47 -12.77 -11.05 -1.88
C GLY A 47 -11.65 -10.09 -2.28
N VAL A 48 -11.88 -8.78 -2.30
CA VAL A 48 -10.84 -7.80 -2.64
C VAL A 48 -10.05 -7.42 -1.39
N MET A 49 -8.72 -7.58 -1.45
CA MET A 49 -7.83 -7.33 -0.32
C MET A 49 -7.51 -5.83 -0.14
N PHE A 50 -7.44 -5.38 1.10
CA PHE A 50 -6.88 -4.10 1.53
C PHE A 50 -6.14 -4.29 2.87
N LEU A 51 -5.35 -3.31 3.30
CA LEU A 51 -4.65 -3.36 4.58
C LEU A 51 -5.30 -2.41 5.58
N VAL A 52 -5.26 -2.79 6.86
CA VAL A 52 -5.49 -1.87 7.99
C VAL A 52 -4.24 -1.83 8.85
N GLY A 53 -3.94 -0.70 9.49
CA GLY A 53 -2.77 -0.55 10.34
C GLY A 53 -2.52 0.89 10.78
N GLN A 54 -1.35 1.15 11.34
CA GLN A 54 -0.89 2.48 11.76
C GLN A 54 -0.07 3.13 10.65
N VAL A 55 -0.55 4.26 10.12
CA VAL A 55 0.16 5.02 9.08
C VAL A 55 0.95 6.17 9.67
N ARG A 56 2.13 6.44 9.10
CA ARG A 56 2.93 7.64 9.37
C ARG A 56 3.39 8.32 8.09
N GLY A 57 3.40 9.65 8.09
CA GLY A 57 3.86 10.46 6.95
C GLY A 57 2.91 10.43 5.75
N HIS A 58 1.61 10.21 5.99
CA HIS A 58 0.64 10.17 4.91
C HIS A 58 0.32 11.59 4.42
N PRO A 59 0.38 11.89 3.10
CA PRO A 59 0.25 13.27 2.61
C PRO A 59 -1.17 13.88 2.72
N LYS A 60 -2.14 13.13 3.26
CA LYS A 60 -3.55 13.54 3.37
C LYS A 60 -4.24 13.12 4.67
N LEU A 61 -3.60 12.28 5.48
CA LEU A 61 -4.18 11.73 6.69
C LEU A 61 -3.22 12.08 7.82
N ALA A 62 -3.75 12.36 9.00
CA ALA A 62 -2.93 12.41 10.18
C ALA A 62 -2.33 11.02 10.47
N ASP A 63 -1.23 11.01 11.19
CA ASP A 63 -0.63 9.76 11.66
C ASP A 63 -1.59 9.03 12.60
N GLY A 64 -1.60 7.70 12.53
CA GLY A 64 -2.48 6.85 13.34
C GLY A 64 -3.21 5.77 12.52
N PRO A 65 -4.34 5.24 13.03
CA PRO A 65 -5.05 4.14 12.38
C PRO A 65 -5.59 4.53 11.01
N CYS A 66 -5.40 3.66 10.02
CA CYS A 66 -5.98 3.83 8.69
C CYS A 66 -6.39 2.50 8.05
N SER A 67 -7.26 2.58 7.05
CA SER A 67 -7.43 1.53 6.04
C SER A 67 -6.90 2.04 4.70
N THR A 68 -6.21 1.16 3.97
CA THR A 68 -5.73 1.50 2.63
C THR A 68 -6.86 1.37 1.61
N SER A 69 -6.66 1.94 0.41
CA SER A 69 -7.40 1.43 -0.76
C SER A 69 -6.96 0.00 -1.08
N VAL A 70 -7.70 -0.68 -1.96
CA VAL A 70 -7.41 -2.06 -2.37
C VAL A 70 -5.96 -2.23 -2.82
N VAL A 71 -5.37 -3.36 -2.45
CA VAL A 71 -4.00 -3.75 -2.79
C VAL A 71 -4.00 -4.32 -4.21
N LEU A 72 -3.03 -3.89 -5.00
CA LEU A 72 -2.76 -4.39 -6.35
C LEU A 72 -1.65 -5.42 -6.34
N ALA A 73 -0.59 -5.15 -5.58
CA ALA A 73 0.55 -6.03 -5.39
C ALA A 73 1.24 -5.68 -4.07
N ALA A 74 1.92 -6.64 -3.47
CA ALA A 74 2.75 -6.40 -2.30
C ALA A 74 3.88 -7.42 -2.29
N ASP A 75 5.00 -7.02 -1.70
CA ASP A 75 6.07 -7.90 -1.29
C ASP A 75 6.40 -7.57 0.16
N VAL A 76 6.04 -8.48 1.06
CA VAL A 76 6.23 -8.30 2.49
C VAL A 76 7.71 -8.40 2.86
N ARG A 77 8.48 -9.22 2.14
CA ARG A 77 9.92 -9.40 2.40
C ARG A 77 10.70 -8.16 1.99
N GLU A 78 10.34 -7.58 0.85
CA GLU A 78 10.91 -6.31 0.37
C GLU A 78 10.24 -5.08 1.01
N GLY A 79 9.28 -5.28 1.92
CA GLY A 79 8.72 -4.22 2.75
C GLY A 79 7.87 -3.18 1.99
N TRP A 80 7.08 -3.58 1.00
CA TRP A 80 6.22 -2.64 0.27
C TRP A 80 4.85 -3.20 -0.15
N ALA A 81 3.87 -2.31 -0.27
CA ALA A 81 2.57 -2.59 -0.87
C ALA A 81 2.17 -1.51 -1.88
N ARG A 82 1.74 -1.91 -3.06
CA ARG A 82 1.09 -1.05 -4.05
C ARG A 82 -0.43 -1.14 -3.91
N THR A 83 -1.07 -0.01 -3.69
CA THR A 83 -2.55 0.10 -3.66
C THR A 83 -3.06 0.90 -4.85
N ILE A 84 -4.37 1.00 -5.07
CA ILE A 84 -4.90 1.93 -6.09
C ILE A 84 -4.34 3.35 -5.90
N SER A 85 -4.25 3.82 -4.65
CA SER A 85 -3.95 5.22 -4.40
C SER A 85 -2.46 5.57 -4.34
N ARG A 86 -1.59 4.65 -3.89
CA ARG A 86 -0.16 4.89 -3.65
C ARG A 86 0.59 3.60 -3.28
N TYR A 87 1.91 3.69 -3.29
CA TYR A 87 2.78 2.77 -2.55
C TYR A 87 2.75 3.07 -1.05
N TYR A 88 2.96 2.03 -0.26
CA TYR A 88 3.29 2.08 1.17
C TYR A 88 4.60 1.34 1.38
N ARG A 89 5.42 1.86 2.30
CA ARG A 89 6.45 1.06 2.94
C ARG A 89 5.79 0.25 4.05
N LEU A 90 6.06 -1.03 4.11
CA LEU A 90 5.57 -1.91 5.15
C LEU A 90 6.66 -2.04 6.22
N GLY A 91 6.32 -1.65 7.45
CA GLY A 91 7.08 -2.04 8.63
C GLY A 91 6.55 -3.36 9.20
N PRO A 92 6.79 -3.65 10.48
CA PRO A 92 6.39 -4.90 11.10
C PRO A 92 4.89 -5.16 10.94
N GLN A 93 4.56 -6.39 10.53
CA GLN A 93 3.19 -6.86 10.50
C GLN A 93 2.65 -6.98 11.94
N ARG A 94 1.34 -6.85 12.12
CA ARG A 94 0.71 -7.09 13.42
C ARG A 94 1.07 -8.49 13.93
N GLY A 95 1.58 -8.54 15.16
CA GLY A 95 1.98 -9.79 15.81
C GLY A 95 3.35 -10.33 15.37
N GLU A 96 4.04 -9.65 14.45
CA GLU A 96 5.43 -9.96 14.11
C GLU A 96 6.34 -9.49 15.25
N THR A 97 7.02 -10.45 15.89
CA THR A 97 8.03 -10.13 16.90
C THR A 97 9.35 -9.92 16.17
N LEU A 98 9.91 -8.72 16.26
CA LEU A 98 11.27 -8.46 15.78
C LEU A 98 12.23 -9.32 16.62
N HIS A 99 12.83 -10.34 16.00
CA HIS A 99 13.88 -11.16 16.60
C HIS A 99 15.24 -10.50 16.46
#